data_AF-A0A1P8X548-F1
#
_entry.id   AF-A0A1P8X548-F1
#
_cell.length_a   1.000
_cell.length_b   1.000
_cell.length_c   1.000
_cell.angle_alpha   90.00
_cell.angle_beta   90.00
_cell.angle_gamma   90.00
#
_symmetry.space_group_name_H-M   'P 1'
#
loop_
_entity.id
_entity.type
_entity.pdbx_description
1 polymer ?
#
loop_
_entity_poly.entity_id
_entity_poly.type
_entity_poly.pdbx_seq_one_letter_code
_entity_poly.pdbx_strand_id
1 'polypeptide(L)'
;MTRRRTASQEVSGALLQAAEAVLDRDGAGGVTVRAVAREAGVAPMGVYNRFVNKDGMLTALANRALDELAVSIDIDDDDPDARFRRACRGYRDFALRHPARYALIFAAGSPLSDQSSDVAAHGRSVFAVLVELVTELGSDDPTETAQAVWSAVHGAVSIELTGIGQTPDSSASFENLLSLMVAGLR
;
A
#
# COMPACT_ATOMS: atom_id res chain seq x y z
N MET A 1 -37.11 5.28 2.47
CA MET A 1 -36.51 5.74 3.74
C MET A 1 -34.97 5.55 3.68
N THR A 2 -34.30 6.12 2.67
CA THR A 2 -32.95 5.68 2.23
C THR A 2 -31.86 6.77 2.30
N ARG A 3 -32.22 7.99 2.74
CA ARG A 3 -31.38 9.20 2.63
C ARG A 3 -30.25 9.30 3.67
N ARG A 4 -30.35 8.61 4.81
CA ARG A 4 -29.42 8.74 5.96
C ARG A 4 -28.16 7.86 5.85
N ARG A 5 -28.22 6.74 5.12
CA ARG A 5 -27.08 5.82 4.92
C ARG A 5 -26.10 6.32 3.87
N THR A 6 -26.60 6.85 2.76
CA THR A 6 -25.79 7.41 1.65
C THR A 6 -25.02 8.66 2.07
N ALA A 7 -25.70 9.63 2.72
CA ALA A 7 -25.04 10.85 3.19
C ALA A 7 -23.94 10.58 4.24
N SER A 8 -24.11 9.55 5.09
CA SER A 8 -23.10 9.15 6.08
C SER A 8 -21.87 8.50 5.45
N GLN A 9 -22.04 7.77 4.34
CA GLN A 9 -20.92 7.16 3.60
C GLN A 9 -20.21 8.18 2.72
N GLU A 10 -20.95 9.09 2.07
CA GLU A 10 -20.38 10.20 1.27
C GLU A 10 -19.53 11.15 2.13
N VAL A 11 -20.03 11.54 3.32
CA VAL A 11 -19.25 12.36 4.29
C VAL A 11 -18.02 11.61 4.80
N SER A 12 -18.11 10.28 4.97
CA SER A 12 -16.96 9.46 5.36
C SER A 12 -15.90 9.39 4.26
N GLY A 13 -16.31 9.28 3.00
CA GLY A 13 -15.41 9.28 1.85
C GLY A 13 -14.70 10.62 1.66
N ALA A 14 -15.44 11.73 1.78
CA ALA A 14 -14.88 13.08 1.66
C ALA A 14 -13.85 13.39 2.76
N LEU A 15 -14.12 12.98 4.01
CA LEU A 15 -13.18 13.13 5.11
C LEU A 15 -11.90 12.31 4.92
N LEU A 16 -12.02 11.09 4.37
CA LEU A 16 -10.87 10.24 4.11
C LEU A 16 -10.03 10.79 2.95
N GLN A 17 -10.66 11.27 1.87
CA GLN A 17 -9.96 11.95 0.77
C GLN A 17 -9.22 13.21 1.25
N ALA A 18 -9.84 14.01 2.13
CA ALA A 18 -9.17 15.15 2.73
C ALA A 18 -7.98 14.72 3.60
N ALA A 19 -8.12 13.63 4.36
CA ALA A 19 -7.01 13.09 5.14
C ALA A 19 -5.87 12.57 4.27
N GLU A 20 -6.17 11.97 3.11
CA GLU A 20 -5.18 11.57 2.10
C GLU A 20 -4.46 12.77 1.49
N ALA A 21 -5.18 13.84 1.13
CA ALA A 21 -4.57 15.05 0.60
C ALA A 21 -3.61 15.69 1.63
N VAL A 22 -3.97 15.67 2.91
CA VAL A 22 -3.07 16.09 4.00
C VAL A 22 -1.88 15.14 4.13
N LEU A 23 -2.08 13.82 4.03
CA LEU A 23 -1.00 12.84 4.11
C LEU A 23 0.02 13.01 2.97
N ASP A 24 -0.45 13.18 1.75
CA ASP A 24 0.42 13.33 0.57
C ASP A 24 1.24 14.63 0.64
N ARG A 25 0.64 15.71 1.16
CA ARG A 25 1.29 17.02 1.24
C ARG A 25 2.21 17.17 2.46
N ASP A 26 1.74 16.72 3.64
CA ASP A 26 2.33 17.05 4.94
C ASP A 26 2.89 15.82 5.67
N GLY A 27 2.77 14.62 5.09
CA GLY A 27 3.17 13.35 5.69
C GLY A 27 2.32 12.94 6.90
N ALA A 28 2.60 11.77 7.47
CA ALA A 28 1.84 11.22 8.61
C ALA A 28 1.86 12.12 9.87
N GLY A 29 2.91 12.94 10.01
CA GLY A 29 3.00 13.96 11.05
C GLY A 29 1.92 15.04 10.92
N GLY A 30 1.67 15.50 9.68
CA GLY A 30 0.69 16.55 9.35
C GLY A 30 -0.77 16.12 9.42
N VAL A 31 -1.05 14.81 9.36
CA VAL A 31 -2.40 14.25 9.48
C VAL A 31 -2.93 14.47 10.92
N THR A 32 -3.58 15.61 11.12
CA THR A 32 -4.20 16.01 12.39
C THR A 32 -5.67 16.32 12.17
N VAL A 33 -6.50 16.15 13.21
CA VAL A 33 -7.95 16.47 13.15
C VAL A 33 -8.18 17.87 12.59
N ARG A 34 -7.39 18.86 13.01
CA ARG A 34 -7.52 20.25 12.55
C ARG A 34 -7.13 20.41 11.08
N ALA A 35 -6.04 19.80 10.64
CA ALA A 35 -5.61 19.85 9.24
C ALA A 35 -6.66 19.19 8.33
N VAL A 36 -7.16 18.02 8.71
CA VAL A 36 -8.18 17.28 7.95
C VAL A 36 -9.52 18.02 7.95
N ALA A 37 -9.95 18.58 9.08
CA ALA A 37 -11.18 19.38 9.13
C ALA A 37 -11.10 20.60 8.19
N ARG A 38 -9.95 21.28 8.19
CA ARG A 38 -9.68 22.42 7.29
C ARG A 38 -9.69 21.99 5.83
N GLU A 39 -9.01 20.90 5.49
CA GLU A 39 -8.95 20.35 4.13
C GLU A 39 -10.35 19.95 3.64
N ALA A 40 -11.16 19.32 4.49
CA ALA A 40 -12.52 18.90 4.17
C ALA A 40 -13.56 20.03 4.23
N GLY A 41 -13.19 21.24 4.68
CA GLY A 41 -14.14 22.35 4.83
C GLY A 41 -15.21 22.12 5.91
N VAL A 42 -14.91 21.35 6.96
CA VAL A 42 -15.86 21.02 8.04
C VAL A 42 -15.34 21.46 9.41
N ALA A 43 -16.24 21.48 10.41
CA ALA A 43 -15.83 21.69 11.79
C ALA A 43 -15.06 20.46 12.33
N PRO A 44 -14.08 20.64 13.26
CA PRO A 44 -13.32 19.53 13.85
C PRO A 44 -14.18 18.41 14.46
N MET A 45 -15.35 18.76 15.02
CA MET A 45 -16.30 17.76 15.53
C MET A 45 -16.80 16.79 14.45
N GLY A 46 -16.87 17.22 13.18
CA GLY A 46 -17.22 16.34 12.06
C GLY A 46 -16.19 15.22 11.87
N VAL A 47 -14.91 15.50 12.14
CA VAL A 47 -13.83 14.50 12.06
C VAL A 47 -13.90 13.53 13.25
N TYR A 48 -14.11 14.04 14.47
CA TYR A 48 -14.25 13.19 15.68
C TYR A 48 -15.45 12.23 15.63
N ASN A 49 -16.51 12.62 14.91
CA ASN A 49 -17.66 11.72 14.70
C ASN A 49 -17.30 10.49 13.83
N ARG A 50 -16.21 10.54 13.06
CA ARG A 50 -15.78 9.47 12.17
C ARG A 50 -14.56 8.70 12.67
N PHE A 51 -13.60 9.41 13.26
CA PHE A 51 -12.35 8.84 13.76
C PHE A 51 -12.26 9.09 15.26
N VAL A 52 -12.06 8.00 16.02
CA VAL A 52 -11.96 8.06 17.48
C VAL A 52 -10.78 8.94 17.91
N ASN A 53 -9.66 8.81 17.21
CA ASN A 53 -8.42 9.56 17.47
C ASN A 53 -7.55 9.60 16.20
N LYS A 54 -6.34 10.18 16.31
CA LYS A 54 -5.36 10.25 15.22
C LYS A 54 -5.00 8.86 14.70
N ASP A 55 -4.78 7.91 15.59
CA ASP A 55 -4.36 6.55 15.22
C ASP A 55 -5.44 5.85 14.39
N GLY A 56 -6.71 5.94 14.78
CA GLY A 56 -7.81 5.39 14.01
C GLY A 56 -7.97 6.02 12.62
N MET A 57 -7.58 7.28 12.45
CA MET A 57 -7.52 7.93 11.13
C MET A 57 -6.33 7.42 10.30
N LEU A 58 -5.15 7.24 10.92
CA LEU A 58 -3.99 6.64 10.26
C LEU A 58 -4.23 5.19 9.85
N THR A 59 -4.89 4.39 10.70
CA THR A 59 -5.35 3.04 10.37
C THR A 59 -6.31 3.02 9.19
N ALA A 60 -7.27 3.95 9.14
CA ALA A 60 -8.20 4.05 8.02
C ALA A 60 -7.48 4.42 6.71
N LEU A 61 -6.52 5.35 6.77
CA LEU A 61 -5.67 5.72 5.63
C LEU A 61 -4.78 4.57 5.17
N ALA A 62 -4.18 3.82 6.10
CA ALA A 62 -3.35 2.67 5.77
C ALA A 62 -4.15 1.56 5.07
N ASN A 63 -5.37 1.28 5.54
CA ASN A 63 -6.26 0.33 4.86
C ASN A 63 -6.63 0.78 3.45
N ARG A 64 -6.91 2.07 3.25
CA ARG A 64 -7.19 2.59 1.91
C ARG A 64 -5.96 2.58 0.99
N ALA A 65 -4.77 2.82 1.54
CA ALA A 65 -3.52 2.67 0.81
C ALA A 65 -3.26 1.19 0.43
N LEU A 66 -3.66 0.23 1.28
CA LEU A 66 -3.64 -1.20 0.94
C LEU A 66 -4.65 -1.54 -0.17
N ASP A 67 -5.87 -0.97 -0.16
CA ASP A 67 -6.83 -1.13 -1.25
C ASP A 67 -6.24 -0.62 -2.59
N GLU A 68 -5.62 0.56 -2.58
CA GLU A 68 -4.99 1.15 -3.76
C GLU A 68 -3.78 0.33 -4.24
N LEU A 69 -2.99 -0.20 -3.30
CA LEU A 69 -1.89 -1.10 -3.62
C LEU A 69 -2.41 -2.41 -4.24
N ALA A 70 -3.46 -3.00 -3.66
CA ALA A 70 -4.09 -4.23 -4.19
C ALA A 70 -4.53 -4.03 -5.64
N VAL A 71 -5.19 -2.91 -5.95
CA VAL A 71 -5.57 -2.56 -7.33
C VAL A 71 -4.35 -2.41 -8.24
N SER A 72 -3.24 -1.85 -7.74
CA SER A 72 -2.04 -1.66 -8.56
C SER A 72 -1.31 -2.96 -8.92
N ILE A 73 -1.50 -4.02 -8.14
CA ILE A 73 -0.87 -5.33 -8.35
C ILE A 73 -1.83 -6.38 -8.91
N ASP A 74 -3.12 -6.06 -9.01
CA ASP A 74 -4.13 -6.91 -9.64
C ASP A 74 -3.98 -6.86 -11.17
N ILE A 75 -3.20 -7.81 -11.70
CA ILE A 75 -2.86 -7.88 -13.10
C ILE A 75 -3.57 -9.05 -13.75
N ASP A 76 -4.34 -8.75 -14.79
CA ASP A 76 -4.87 -9.72 -15.73
C ASP A 76 -3.85 -9.96 -16.85
N ASP A 77 -3.24 -11.15 -16.88
CA ASP A 77 -2.40 -11.67 -17.98
C ASP A 77 -2.41 -13.20 -18.00
N ASP A 78 -2.39 -13.77 -19.20
CA ASP A 78 -2.33 -15.22 -19.40
C ASP A 78 -0.90 -15.79 -19.30
N ASP A 79 0.15 -14.97 -19.42
CA ASP A 79 1.55 -15.37 -19.23
C ASP A 79 1.98 -15.13 -17.77
N PRO A 80 2.21 -16.18 -16.95
CA PRO A 80 2.60 -16.03 -15.54
C PRO A 80 3.85 -15.17 -15.34
N ASP A 81 4.80 -15.29 -16.27
CA ASP A 81 6.05 -14.55 -16.29
C ASP A 81 5.80 -13.04 -16.48
N ALA A 82 4.89 -12.67 -17.38
CA ALA A 82 4.50 -11.29 -17.63
C ALA A 82 3.64 -10.74 -16.49
N ARG A 83 2.69 -11.54 -15.99
CA ARG A 83 1.80 -11.19 -14.86
C ARG A 83 2.60 -10.83 -13.62
N PHE A 84 3.53 -11.68 -13.21
CA PHE A 84 4.44 -11.44 -12.08
C PHE A 84 5.22 -10.13 -12.23
N ARG A 85 5.87 -9.93 -13.38
CA ARG A 85 6.67 -8.72 -13.64
C ARG A 85 5.81 -7.46 -13.56
N ARG A 86 4.61 -7.49 -14.13
CA ARG A 86 3.71 -6.33 -14.08
C ARG A 86 3.20 -6.06 -12.67
N ALA A 87 2.90 -7.08 -11.87
CA ALA A 87 2.50 -6.89 -10.48
C ALA A 87 3.64 -6.26 -9.66
N CYS A 88 4.89 -6.72 -9.83
CA CYS A 88 6.04 -6.09 -9.18
C CYS A 88 6.24 -4.63 -9.62
N ARG A 89 6.04 -4.31 -10.91
CA ARG A 89 6.05 -2.92 -11.40
C ARG A 89 4.92 -2.10 -10.79
N GLY A 90 3.71 -2.67 -10.67
CA GLY A 90 2.57 -2.05 -10.00
C GLY A 90 2.87 -1.65 -8.56
N TYR A 91 3.51 -2.55 -7.81
CA TYR A 91 3.98 -2.29 -6.45
C TYR A 91 4.96 -1.11 -6.41
N ARG A 92 5.97 -1.10 -7.30
CA ARG A 92 6.94 0.00 -7.42
C ARG A 92 6.25 1.31 -7.80
N ASP A 93 5.40 1.30 -8.81
CA ASP A 93 4.71 2.49 -9.31
C ASP A 93 3.82 3.11 -8.23
N PHE A 94 3.11 2.28 -7.44
CA PHE A 94 2.34 2.77 -6.30
C PHE A 94 3.25 3.49 -5.29
N ALA A 95 4.37 2.86 -4.93
CA ALA A 95 5.31 3.42 -3.96
C ALA A 95 5.91 4.76 -4.43
N LEU A 96 6.28 4.86 -5.71
CA LEU A 96 6.85 6.08 -6.29
C LEU A 96 5.81 7.20 -6.46
N ARG A 97 4.57 6.86 -6.83
CA ARG A 97 3.48 7.85 -6.97
C ARG A 97 2.97 8.36 -5.63
N HIS A 98 2.99 7.51 -4.59
CA HIS A 98 2.38 7.80 -3.30
C HIS A 98 3.32 7.45 -2.12
N PRO A 99 4.51 8.08 -2.01
CA PRO A 99 5.53 7.68 -1.04
C PRO A 99 5.06 7.80 0.41
N ALA A 100 4.26 8.82 0.74
CA ALA A 100 3.70 8.99 2.08
C ALA A 100 2.67 7.91 2.45
N ARG A 101 1.83 7.50 1.48
CA ARG A 101 0.84 6.43 1.66
C ARG A 101 1.53 5.08 1.80
N TYR A 102 2.50 4.82 0.94
CA TYR A 102 3.34 3.62 0.99
C TYR A 102 4.05 3.49 2.34
N ALA A 103 4.72 4.55 2.81
CA ALA A 103 5.36 4.55 4.12
C ALA A 103 4.36 4.32 5.26
N LEU A 104 3.14 4.86 5.15
CA LEU A 104 2.10 4.70 6.16
C LEU A 104 1.65 3.23 6.31
N ILE A 105 1.58 2.44 5.23
CA ILE A 105 1.20 1.02 5.30
C ILE A 105 2.09 0.28 6.32
N PHE A 106 3.40 0.53 6.28
CA PHE A 106 4.37 -0.15 7.15
C PHE A 106 4.56 0.51 8.52
N ALA A 107 4.01 1.71 8.72
CA ALA A 107 4.06 2.44 9.99
C ALA A 107 2.78 2.29 10.83
N ALA A 108 1.64 2.01 10.21
CA ALA A 108 0.33 1.98 10.86
C ALA A 108 0.02 0.67 11.60
N GLY A 109 0.88 -0.34 11.50
CA GLY A 109 0.76 -1.61 12.19
C GLY A 109 1.87 -2.57 11.81
N SER A 110 2.27 -3.42 12.76
CA SER A 110 3.26 -4.48 12.53
C SER A 110 2.56 -5.82 12.66
N PRO A 111 2.46 -6.62 11.59
CA PRO A 111 1.95 -7.99 11.68
C PRO A 111 2.72 -8.84 12.69
N LEU A 112 4.01 -8.57 12.90
CA LEU A 112 4.84 -9.27 13.88
C LEU A 112 4.49 -8.90 15.33
N SER A 113 3.91 -7.72 15.55
CA SER A 113 3.52 -7.25 16.88
C SER A 113 2.06 -7.56 17.20
N ASP A 114 1.17 -7.45 16.21
CA ASP A 114 -0.25 -7.79 16.34
C ASP A 114 -0.83 -8.25 15.00
N GLN A 115 -0.92 -9.58 14.85
CA GLN A 115 -1.54 -10.21 13.68
C GLN A 115 -3.06 -9.97 13.61
N SER A 116 -3.71 -9.63 14.73
CA SER A 116 -5.16 -9.45 14.78
C SER A 116 -5.63 -8.06 14.34
N SER A 117 -4.72 -7.09 14.24
CA SER A 117 -5.05 -5.74 13.77
C SER A 117 -5.59 -5.76 12.33
N ASP A 118 -6.56 -4.88 12.06
CA ASP A 118 -7.21 -4.77 10.75
C ASP A 118 -6.19 -4.56 9.62
N VAL A 119 -5.18 -3.69 9.85
CA VAL A 119 -4.11 -3.41 8.86
C VAL A 119 -3.27 -4.66 8.60
N ALA A 120 -2.92 -5.43 9.63
CA ALA A 120 -2.16 -6.66 9.45
C ALA A 120 -2.98 -7.72 8.70
N ALA A 121 -4.28 -7.85 9.00
CA ALA A 121 -5.16 -8.76 8.29
C ALA A 121 -5.29 -8.39 6.80
N HIS A 122 -5.49 -7.11 6.51
CA HIS A 122 -5.57 -6.62 5.15
C HIS A 122 -4.23 -6.78 4.40
N GLY A 123 -3.11 -6.45 5.06
CA GLY A 123 -1.77 -6.66 4.51
C GLY A 123 -1.49 -8.11 4.13
N ARG A 124 -1.98 -9.08 4.93
CA ARG A 124 -1.90 -10.52 4.57
C ARG A 124 -2.70 -10.86 3.31
N SER A 125 -3.88 -10.28 3.13
CA SER A 125 -4.66 -10.47 1.90
C SER A 125 -3.94 -9.91 0.68
N VAL A 126 -3.30 -8.74 0.79
CA VAL A 126 -2.48 -8.18 -0.30
C VAL A 126 -1.25 -9.05 -0.56
N PHE A 127 -0.59 -9.57 0.48
CA PHE A 127 0.54 -10.49 0.35
C PHE A 127 0.14 -11.81 -0.34
N ALA A 128 -1.08 -12.30 -0.13
CA ALA A 128 -1.58 -13.52 -0.76
C ALA A 128 -1.58 -13.43 -2.31
N VAL A 129 -1.75 -12.24 -2.88
CA VAL A 129 -1.61 -12.03 -4.34
C VAL A 129 -0.21 -12.43 -4.81
N LEU A 130 0.84 -12.06 -4.06
CA LEU A 130 2.20 -12.45 -4.42
C LEU A 130 2.43 -13.96 -4.27
N VAL A 131 1.82 -14.59 -3.26
CA VAL A 131 1.84 -16.05 -3.08
C VAL A 131 1.21 -16.75 -4.28
N GLU A 132 0.07 -16.26 -4.78
CA GLU A 132 -0.57 -16.78 -5.99
C GLU A 132 0.33 -16.65 -7.22
N LEU A 133 0.94 -15.47 -7.44
CA LEU A 133 1.83 -15.23 -8.57
C LEU A 133 3.04 -16.18 -8.58
N VAL A 134 3.69 -16.40 -7.43
CA VAL A 134 4.83 -17.33 -7.37
C VAL A 134 4.40 -18.80 -7.42
N THR A 135 3.15 -19.12 -7.04
CA THR A 135 2.56 -20.46 -7.26
C THR A 135 2.42 -20.75 -8.75
N GLU A 136 1.92 -19.78 -9.52
CA GLU A 136 1.77 -19.90 -10.98
C GLU A 136 3.12 -20.02 -11.71
N LEU A 137 4.18 -19.46 -11.13
CA LEU A 137 5.56 -19.65 -11.60
C LEU A 137 6.18 -21.01 -11.23
N GLY A 138 5.47 -21.84 -10.47
CA GLY A 138 5.91 -23.20 -10.14
C GLY A 138 6.71 -23.34 -8.84
N SER A 139 6.59 -22.40 -7.90
CA SER A 139 7.26 -22.49 -6.59
C SER A 139 6.78 -23.69 -5.77
N ASP A 140 7.72 -24.48 -5.24
CA ASP A 140 7.44 -25.60 -4.31
C ASP A 140 7.01 -25.13 -2.91
N ASP A 141 7.52 -23.97 -2.44
CA ASP A 141 7.08 -23.30 -1.21
C ASP A 141 6.66 -21.85 -1.51
N PRO A 142 5.42 -21.64 -2.01
CA PRO A 142 4.98 -20.32 -2.47
C PRO A 142 5.01 -19.23 -1.40
N THR A 143 4.85 -19.57 -0.11
CA THR A 143 4.81 -18.56 0.95
C THR A 143 6.21 -18.04 1.24
N GLU A 144 7.20 -18.93 1.39
CA GLU A 144 8.59 -18.52 1.62
C GLU A 144 9.17 -17.83 0.38
N THR A 145 8.85 -18.34 -0.81
CA THR A 145 9.24 -17.71 -2.07
C THR A 145 8.65 -16.29 -2.21
N ALA A 146 7.36 -16.10 -1.89
CA ALA A 146 6.75 -14.78 -1.89
C ALA A 146 7.42 -13.84 -0.87
N GLN A 147 7.80 -14.34 0.31
CA GLN A 147 8.52 -13.56 1.31
C GLN A 147 9.91 -13.11 0.80
N ALA A 148 10.65 -13.99 0.15
CA ALA A 148 11.95 -13.67 -0.45
C ALA A 148 11.81 -12.64 -1.59
N VAL A 149 10.84 -12.85 -2.50
CA VAL A 149 10.54 -11.90 -3.58
C VAL A 149 10.14 -10.55 -3.01
N TRP A 150 9.22 -10.51 -2.04
CA TRP A 150 8.76 -9.26 -1.44
C TRP A 150 9.92 -8.53 -0.77
N SER A 151 10.79 -9.24 -0.04
CA SER A 151 11.98 -8.65 0.59
C SER A 151 12.87 -7.94 -0.42
N ALA A 152 13.11 -8.56 -1.58
CA ALA A 152 13.95 -7.98 -2.62
C ALA A 152 13.25 -6.84 -3.39
N VAL A 153 11.97 -6.96 -3.74
CA VAL A 153 11.19 -5.88 -4.39
C VAL A 153 11.05 -4.67 -3.45
N HIS A 154 10.65 -4.90 -2.20
CA HIS A 154 10.52 -3.87 -1.17
C HIS A 154 11.86 -3.18 -0.89
N GLY A 155 12.95 -3.95 -0.82
CA GLY A 155 14.30 -3.42 -0.66
C GLY A 155 14.71 -2.52 -1.82
N ALA A 156 14.50 -2.96 -3.07
CA ALA A 156 14.81 -2.16 -4.25
C ALA A 156 14.02 -0.85 -4.30
N VAL A 157 12.71 -0.90 -4.02
CA VAL A 157 11.84 0.29 -3.95
C VAL A 157 12.29 1.22 -2.82
N SER A 158 12.66 0.69 -1.66
CA SER A 158 13.12 1.50 -0.52
C SER A 158 14.46 2.19 -0.81
N ILE A 159 15.39 1.52 -1.49
CA ILE A 159 16.66 2.10 -1.95
C ILE A 159 16.41 3.23 -2.94
N GLU A 160 15.47 3.04 -3.88
CA GLU A 160 15.10 4.06 -4.87
C GLU A 160 14.45 5.28 -4.21
N LEU A 161 13.45 5.07 -3.34
CA LEU A 161 12.74 6.15 -2.64
C LEU A 161 13.66 7.01 -1.77
N THR A 162 14.70 6.41 -1.20
CA THR A 162 15.68 7.11 -0.36
C THR A 162 16.85 7.70 -1.15
N GLY A 163 16.94 7.41 -2.45
CA GLY A 163 18.01 7.94 -3.32
C GLY A 163 19.40 7.40 -2.99
N ILE A 164 19.51 6.24 -2.35
CA ILE A 164 20.79 5.64 -1.91
C ILE A 164 21.29 4.54 -2.84
N GLY A 165 20.70 4.40 -4.03
CA GLY A 165 21.13 3.48 -5.07
C GLY A 165 22.59 3.71 -5.47
N GLN A 166 23.30 2.62 -5.78
CA GLN A 166 24.71 2.66 -6.21
C GLN A 166 24.86 2.63 -7.74
N THR A 167 23.75 2.59 -8.46
CA THR A 167 23.65 2.61 -9.92
C THR A 167 22.87 3.84 -10.37
N PRO A 168 23.15 4.38 -11.58
CA PRO A 168 22.56 5.65 -12.02
C PRO A 168 21.09 5.53 -12.47
N ASP A 169 20.62 4.32 -12.80
CA ASP A 169 19.27 4.08 -13.31
C ASP A 169 18.54 3.04 -12.43
N SER A 170 17.70 3.54 -11.52
CA SER A 170 16.88 2.71 -10.64
C SER A 170 15.87 1.86 -11.42
N SER A 171 15.36 2.36 -12.55
CA SER A 171 14.40 1.62 -13.38
C SER A 171 15.07 0.42 -14.04
N ALA A 172 16.24 0.60 -14.66
CA ALA A 172 17.01 -0.50 -15.23
C ALA A 172 17.45 -1.50 -14.14
N SER A 173 17.81 -1.01 -12.96
CA SER A 173 18.17 -1.85 -11.82
C SER A 173 17.00 -2.71 -11.34
N PHE A 174 15.79 -2.15 -11.33
CA PHE A 174 14.56 -2.86 -10.99
C PHE A 174 14.23 -3.94 -12.03
N GLU A 175 14.32 -3.63 -13.33
CA GLU A 175 14.10 -4.62 -14.40
C GLU A 175 15.12 -5.76 -14.37
N ASN A 176 16.39 -5.45 -14.04
CA ASN A 176 17.41 -6.47 -13.83
C ASN A 176 17.09 -7.37 -12.64
N LEU A 177 16.59 -6.81 -11.53
CA LEU A 177 16.12 -7.59 -10.37
C LEU A 177 15.01 -8.56 -10.76
N LEU A 178 13.99 -8.09 -11.50
CA LEU A 178 12.90 -8.96 -11.96
C LEU A 178 13.39 -10.08 -12.87
N SER A 179 14.36 -9.78 -13.75
CA SER A 179 14.98 -10.79 -14.62
C SER A 179 15.72 -11.86 -13.82
N LEU A 180 16.46 -11.48 -12.77
CA LEU A 180 17.14 -12.41 -11.87
C LEU A 180 16.15 -13.26 -11.07
N MET A 181 15.07 -12.66 -10.55
CA MET A 181 14.03 -13.40 -9.82
C MET A 181 13.40 -14.46 -10.69
N VAL A 182 12.91 -14.11 -11.88
CA VAL A 182 12.25 -15.08 -12.77
C VAL A 182 13.21 -16.18 -13.22
N ALA A 183 14.49 -15.86 -13.43
CA ALA A 183 15.49 -16.87 -13.74
C ALA A 183 15.78 -17.82 -12.57
N GLY A 184 15.72 -17.33 -11.32
CA GLY A 184 15.99 -18.11 -10.11
C GLY A 184 14.78 -18.89 -9.55
N LEU A 185 13.57 -18.58 -10.00
CA LEU A 185 12.34 -19.31 -9.65
C LEU A 185 12.10 -20.56 -10.52
N ARG A 186 12.96 -20.79 -11.52
CA ARG A 186 12.96 -21.96 -12.41
C ARG A 186 14.05 -22.94 -12.01
#